data_AF-A0A7J2R2C0-F1
#
_entry.id   AF-A0A7J2R2C0-F1
#
_cell.length_a   1.000
_cell.length_b   1.000
_cell.length_c   1.000
_cell.angle_alpha   90.00
_cell.angle_beta   90.00
_cell.angle_gamma   90.00
#
_symmetry.space_group_name_H-M   'P 1'
#
loop_
_entity.id
_entity.type
_entity.pdbx_description
1 polymer ?
#
loop_
_entity_poly.entity_id
_entity_poly.type
_entity_poly.pdbx_seq_one_letter_code
_entity_poly.pdbx_strand_id
1 'polypeptide(L)'
;MVKTEKRKEYEKKYKKEHKKKVQIDTKKWCLKRFNLTLKDYDIMFDNQKERCGICNIKLERISKGTHLDHDHKTNKVRGILCHNCNIGLGMFKDNADFLINAIKWLKN
;
A
#
# COMPACT_ATOMS: atom_id res chain seq x y z
N MET A 1 14.28 19.63 -14.22
CA MET A 1 13.73 19.65 -15.59
C MET A 1 12.21 19.72 -15.52
N VAL A 2 11.60 20.81 -16.01
CA VAL A 2 10.14 20.95 -16.07
C VAL A 2 9.61 20.11 -17.23
N LYS A 3 8.67 19.21 -16.96
CA LYS A 3 8.02 18.42 -18.03
C LYS A 3 7.15 19.34 -18.88
N THR A 4 7.27 19.24 -20.20
CA THR A 4 6.41 19.97 -21.14
C THR A 4 4.94 19.56 -20.99
N GLU A 5 4.01 20.47 -21.27
CA GLU A 5 2.57 20.23 -21.11
C GLU A 5 2.09 19.06 -21.99
N LYS A 6 2.59 18.98 -23.23
CA LYS A 6 2.35 17.86 -24.16
C LYS A 6 2.75 16.50 -23.57
N ARG A 7 3.86 16.45 -22.81
CA ARG A 7 4.30 15.22 -22.15
C ARG A 7 3.37 14.81 -21.01
N LYS A 8 2.88 15.76 -20.21
CA LYS A 8 1.94 15.46 -19.12
C LYS A 8 0.63 14.88 -19.66
N GLU A 9 0.12 15.47 -20.74
CA GLU A 9 -1.12 15.03 -21.38
C GLU A 9 -0.98 13.60 -21.96
N TYR A 10 0.11 13.33 -22.67
CA TYR A 10 0.45 11.99 -23.13
C TYR A 10 0.55 10.98 -21.98
N GLU A 11 1.27 11.30 -20.91
CA GLU A 11 1.40 10.43 -19.73
C GLU A 11 0.03 10.15 -19.08
N LYS A 12 -0.87 11.13 -19.04
CA LYS A 12 -2.23 10.97 -18.52
C LYS A 12 -3.06 10.04 -19.40
N LYS A 13 -3.02 10.22 -20.73
CA LYS A 13 -3.70 9.35 -21.70
C LYS A 13 -3.19 7.91 -21.61
N TYR A 14 -1.87 7.72 -21.65
CA TYR A 14 -1.24 6.40 -21.55
C TYR A 14 -1.63 5.68 -20.25
N LYS A 15 -1.60 6.35 -19.09
CA LYS A 15 -2.02 5.75 -17.81
C LYS A 15 -3.49 5.34 -17.79
N LYS A 16 -4.35 6.06 -18.50
CA LYS A 16 -5.78 5.73 -18.61
C LYS A 16 -5.97 4.49 -19.48
N GLU A 17 -5.33 4.44 -20.65
CA GLU A 17 -5.42 3.33 -21.61
C GLU A 17 -4.76 2.05 -21.09
N HIS A 18 -3.64 2.18 -20.37
CA HIS A 18 -2.84 1.05 -19.88
C HIS A 18 -2.89 0.89 -18.35
N LYS A 19 -4.05 1.19 -17.72
CA LYS A 19 -4.24 1.21 -16.25
C LYS A 19 -3.66 -0.02 -15.55
N LYS A 20 -4.03 -1.24 -15.99
CA LYS A 20 -3.56 -2.50 -15.37
C LYS A 20 -2.05 -2.68 -15.47
N LYS A 21 -1.46 -2.43 -16.64
CA LYS A 21 -0.01 -2.52 -16.86
C LYS A 21 0.73 -1.56 -15.94
N VAL A 22 0.28 -0.31 -15.87
CA VAL A 22 0.86 0.71 -14.97
C VAL A 22 0.76 0.28 -13.50
N GLN A 23 -0.36 -0.31 -13.07
CA GLN A 23 -0.51 -0.81 -11.70
C GLN A 23 0.46 -1.94 -11.37
N ILE A 24 0.60 -2.91 -12.29
CA ILE A 24 1.55 -4.02 -12.15
C ILE A 24 2.98 -3.52 -12.09
N ASP A 25 3.37 -2.63 -13.01
CA ASP A 25 4.73 -2.09 -13.08
C ASP A 25 5.06 -1.26 -11.83
N THR A 26 4.10 -0.46 -11.36
CA THR A 26 4.23 0.29 -10.10
C THR A 26 4.40 -0.66 -8.92
N LYS A 27 3.60 -1.73 -8.85
CA LYS A 27 3.69 -2.72 -7.76
C LYS A 27 5.04 -3.43 -7.78
N LYS A 28 5.53 -3.87 -8.95
CA LYS A 28 6.87 -4.47 -9.11
C LYS A 28 7.97 -3.54 -8.60
N TRP A 29 7.90 -2.26 -8.95
CA TRP A 29 8.87 -1.28 -8.47
C TRP A 29 8.86 -1.13 -6.95
N CYS A 30 7.68 -1.07 -6.32
CA CYS A 30 7.57 -1.03 -4.86
C CYS A 30 8.14 -2.29 -4.19
N LEU A 31 7.84 -3.47 -4.73
CA LEU A 31 8.28 -4.75 -4.17
C LEU A 31 9.80 -4.92 -4.21
N LYS A 32 10.47 -4.35 -5.23
CA LYS A 32 11.93 -4.39 -5.36
C LYS A 32 12.65 -3.81 -4.14
N ARG A 33 12.09 -2.78 -3.48
CA ARG A 33 12.66 -2.20 -2.24
C ARG A 33 12.76 -3.22 -1.10
N PHE A 34 11.88 -4.21 -1.11
CA PHE A 34 11.79 -5.24 -0.06
C PHE A 34 12.34 -6.59 -0.51
N ASN A 35 13.03 -6.63 -1.66
CA ASN A 35 13.52 -7.86 -2.28
C ASN A 35 12.41 -8.91 -2.51
N LEU A 36 11.20 -8.44 -2.85
CA LEU A 36 10.04 -9.28 -3.12
C LEU A 36 9.71 -9.35 -4.61
N THR A 37 9.18 -10.49 -5.03
CA THR A 37 8.60 -10.72 -6.35
C THR A 37 7.08 -10.54 -6.31
N LEU A 38 6.44 -10.52 -7.49
CA LEU A 38 4.97 -10.58 -7.55
C LEU A 38 4.42 -11.87 -6.95
N LYS A 39 5.15 -12.99 -7.08
CA LYS A 39 4.75 -14.27 -6.50
C LYS A 39 4.72 -14.19 -4.97
N ASP A 40 5.71 -13.54 -4.36
CA ASP A 40 5.74 -13.35 -2.90
C ASP A 40 4.59 -12.47 -2.43
N TYR A 41 4.26 -11.44 -3.21
CA TYR A 41 3.09 -10.59 -2.97
C TYR A 41 1.79 -11.39 -3.06
N ASP A 42 1.63 -12.24 -4.08
CA ASP A 42 0.43 -13.06 -4.26
C ASP A 42 0.27 -14.06 -3.12
N ILE A 43 1.33 -14.75 -2.71
CA ILE A 43 1.34 -15.65 -1.54
C ILE A 43 0.89 -14.90 -0.28
N MET A 44 1.44 -13.70 -0.05
CA MET A 44 1.07 -12.88 1.11
C MET A 44 -0.40 -12.44 1.06
N PHE A 45 -0.89 -12.05 -0.11
CA PHE A 45 -2.28 -11.65 -0.33
C PHE A 45 -3.25 -12.80 -0.08
N ASP A 46 -2.89 -14.01 -0.53
CA ASP A 46 -3.69 -15.23 -0.36
C ASP A 46 -3.67 -15.70 1.10
N ASN A 47 -2.52 -15.65 1.76
CA ASN A 47 -2.39 -15.94 3.20
C ASN A 47 -3.24 -14.99 4.06
N GLN A 48 -3.41 -13.74 3.62
CA GLN A 48 -4.31 -12.76 4.22
C GLN A 48 -5.78 -12.90 3.79
N LYS A 49 -6.13 -13.94 3.03
CA LYS A 49 -7.48 -14.21 2.52
C LYS A 49 -8.06 -13.01 1.78
N GLU A 50 -7.23 -12.32 1.02
CA GLU A 50 -7.60 -11.14 0.23
C GLU A 50 -8.17 -9.98 1.07
N ARG A 51 -7.73 -9.85 2.33
CA ARG A 51 -8.25 -8.86 3.28
C ARG A 51 -7.17 -8.00 3.92
N CYS A 52 -7.57 -6.80 4.35
CA CYS A 52 -6.73 -5.89 5.10
C CYS A 52 -6.28 -6.54 6.41
N GLY A 53 -4.97 -6.52 6.70
CA GLY A 53 -4.41 -7.08 7.94
C GLY A 53 -4.85 -6.39 9.24
N ILE A 54 -5.59 -5.27 9.16
CA ILE A 54 -6.10 -4.55 10.33
C ILE A 54 -7.64 -4.60 10.39
N CYS A 55 -8.32 -3.97 9.43
CA CYS A 55 -9.78 -3.85 9.48
C CYS A 55 -10.53 -4.98 8.77
N ASN A 56 -9.82 -6.00 8.25
CA ASN A 56 -10.38 -7.16 7.57
C ASN A 56 -11.30 -6.89 6.37
N ILE A 57 -11.35 -5.67 5.83
CA ILE A 57 -12.12 -5.39 4.60
C ILE A 57 -11.50 -6.13 3.41
N LYS A 58 -12.36 -6.54 2.45
CA LYS A 58 -11.90 -7.16 1.20
C LYS A 58 -11.05 -6.18 0.40
N LEU A 59 -9.93 -6.66 -0.12
CA LEU A 59 -9.00 -5.89 -0.94
C LEU A 59 -9.09 -6.32 -2.40
N GLU A 60 -8.72 -5.40 -3.28
CA GLU A 60 -8.51 -5.71 -4.70
C GLU A 60 -7.01 -5.98 -4.94
N ARG A 61 -6.72 -7.06 -5.67
CA ARG A 61 -5.36 -7.47 -6.04
C ARG A 61 -4.71 -6.44 -6.96
N ILE A 62 -3.49 -6.02 -6.64
CA ILE A 62 -2.70 -5.04 -7.40
C ILE A 62 -3.53 -3.76 -7.70
N SER A 63 -4.14 -3.22 -6.65
CA SER A 63 -4.93 -1.98 -6.70
C SER A 63 -4.18 -0.80 -6.09
N LYS A 64 -4.63 0.42 -6.42
CA LYS A 64 -4.14 1.66 -5.79
C LYS A 64 -4.54 1.76 -4.31
N GLY A 65 -5.61 1.07 -3.91
CA GLY A 65 -6.09 1.05 -2.52
C GLY A 65 -5.38 0.02 -1.63
N THR A 66 -4.44 -0.75 -2.18
CA THR A 66 -3.80 -1.88 -1.52
C THR A 66 -2.31 -1.60 -1.31
N HIS A 67 -1.92 -1.44 -0.05
CA HIS A 67 -0.58 -0.99 0.36
C HIS A 67 0.20 -2.11 1.03
N LEU A 68 1.51 -2.15 0.78
CA LEU A 68 2.43 -3.05 1.47
C LEU A 68 2.97 -2.31 2.70
N ASP A 69 2.53 -2.75 3.87
CA ASP A 69 2.92 -2.19 5.14
C ASP A 69 4.23 -2.80 5.62
N HIS A 70 5.10 -1.97 6.18
CA HIS A 70 6.43 -2.37 6.61
C HIS A 70 6.87 -1.56 7.82
N ASP A 71 7.74 -2.16 8.63
CA ASP A 71 8.37 -1.48 9.74
C ASP A 71 9.41 -0.47 9.20
N HIS A 72 9.26 0.80 9.57
CA HIS A 72 10.13 1.88 9.08
C HIS A 72 11.56 1.86 9.63
N LYS A 73 11.87 1.04 10.64
CA LYS A 73 13.23 0.89 11.20
C LYS A 73 13.98 -0.27 10.54
N THR A 74 13.29 -1.38 10.30
CA THR A 74 13.89 -2.64 9.83
C THR A 74 13.63 -2.92 8.35
N ASN A 75 12.72 -2.17 7.71
CA ASN A 75 12.16 -2.46 6.39
C ASN A 75 11.51 -3.85 6.27
N LYS A 76 11.25 -4.55 7.39
CA LYS A 76 10.53 -5.83 7.35
C LYS A 76 9.06 -5.59 7.01
N VAL A 77 8.57 -6.31 6.01
CA VAL A 77 7.17 -6.26 5.59
C VAL A 77 6.30 -6.91 6.66
N ARG A 78 5.26 -6.21 7.11
CA ARG A 78 4.28 -6.69 8.09
C ARG A 78 3.08 -7.35 7.41
N GLY A 79 2.67 -6.84 6.25
CA GLY A 79 1.56 -7.39 5.48
C GLY A 79 0.96 -6.39 4.51
N ILE A 80 -0.29 -6.63 4.13
CA ILE A 80 -1.04 -5.84 3.16
C ILE A 80 -2.21 -5.15 3.84
N LEU A 81 -2.29 -3.82 3.69
CA LEU A 81 -3.32 -2.98 4.30
C LEU A 81 -4.15 -2.26 3.24
N CYS A 82 -5.37 -1.90 3.61
CA CYS A 82 -6.13 -0.92 2.85
C CYS A 82 -5.54 0.49 3.04
N HIS A 83 -5.89 1.40 2.13
CA HIS A 83 -5.46 2.79 2.16
C HIS A 83 -5.69 3.47 3.53
N ASN A 84 -6.88 3.34 4.10
CA ASN A 84 -7.25 4.03 5.34
C ASN A 84 -6.46 3.50 6.54
N CYS A 85 -6.29 2.18 6.65
CA CYS A 85 -5.50 1.60 7.73
C CYS A 85 -4.02 1.98 7.62
N ASN A 86 -3.45 1.95 6.41
CA ASN A 86 -2.06 2.35 6.18
C ASN A 86 -1.83 3.82 6.55
N ILE A 87 -2.71 4.73 6.12
CA ILE A 87 -2.63 6.14 6.52
C ILE A 87 -2.83 6.30 8.02
N GLY A 88 -3.80 5.60 8.60
CA GLY A 88 -4.07 5.64 10.04
C GLY A 88 -2.82 5.33 10.86
N LEU A 89 -2.10 4.25 10.54
CA LEU A 89 -0.82 3.93 11.19
C LEU A 89 0.19 5.09 11.08
N GLY A 90 0.35 5.68 9.88
CA GLY A 90 1.22 6.82 9.67
C GLY A 90 0.80 8.08 10.45
N MET A 91 -0.51 8.32 10.62
CA MET A 91 -1.02 9.44 11.43
C MET A 91 -0.72 9.27 12.92
N PHE A 92 -0.65 8.02 13.39
CA PHE A 92 -0.14 7.69 14.73
C PHE A 92 1.39 7.49 14.76
N LYS A 93 2.11 7.90 13.70
CA LYS A 93 3.57 7.83 13.56
C LYS A 93 4.15 6.43 13.75
N ASP A 94 3.38 5.40 13.40
CA ASP A 94 3.71 3.99 13.67
C ASP A 94 4.04 3.71 15.14
N ASN A 95 3.50 4.53 16.06
CA ASN A 95 3.76 4.41 17.49
C ASN A 95 2.61 3.67 18.19
N ALA A 96 2.91 2.50 18.75
CA ALA A 96 1.95 1.68 19.46
C ALA A 96 1.36 2.38 20.70
N ASP A 97 2.15 3.19 21.42
CA ASP A 97 1.67 3.91 22.61
C ASP A 97 0.59 4.93 22.24
N PHE A 98 0.72 5.58 21.08
CA PHE A 98 -0.29 6.52 20.59
C PHE A 98 -1.59 5.80 20.21
N LEU A 99 -1.50 4.63 19.60
CA LEU A 99 -2.66 3.78 19.30
C LEU A 99 -3.34 3.29 20.59
N ILE A 100 -2.58 2.87 21.59
CA ILE A 100 -3.10 2.49 22.92
C ILE A 100 -3.82 3.67 23.57
N ASN A 101 -3.25 4.87 23.50
CA ASN A 101 -3.89 6.08 24.02
C ASN A 101 -5.18 6.42 23.26
N ALA A 102 -5.23 6.22 21.95
CA ALA A 102 -6.47 6.37 21.17
C ALA A 102 -7.55 5.37 21.61
N ILE A 103 -7.18 4.12 21.93
CA ILE A 103 -8.12 3.14 22.48
C ILE A 103 -8.66 3.60 23.84
N LYS A 104 -7.79 4.10 24.73
CA LYS A 104 -8.21 4.65 26.03
C LYS A 104 -9.16 5.83 25.85
N TRP A 105 -8.85 6.75 24.93
CA TRP A 105 -9.69 7.91 24.61
C TRP A 105 -11.10 7.52 24.17
N LEU A 106 -11.24 6.49 23.32
CA LEU A 106 -12.56 6.02 22.86
C LEU A 106 -13.41 5.32 23.94
N LYS A 107 -12.78 4.87 25.04
CA LYS A 107 -13.44 4.14 26.13
C LYS A 107 -13.84 5.05 27.31
N ASN A 108 -13.39 6.30 27.28
CA ASN A 108 -13.78 7.34 28.23
C ASN A 108 -15.03 8.07 27.74
#